data_AF-K8XW71-F1
#
_entry.id   AF-K8XW71-F1
#
_cell.length_a   1.000
_cell.length_b   1.000
_cell.length_c   1.000
_cell.angle_alpha   90.00
_cell.angle_beta   90.00
_cell.angle_gamma   90.00
#
_symmetry.space_group_name_H-M   'P 1'
#
loop_
_entity.id
_entity.type
_entity.pdbx_description
1 polymer ?
#
loop_
_entity_poly.entity_id
_entity_poly.type
_entity_poly.pdbx_seq_one_letter_code
_entity_poly.pdbx_strand_id
1 'polypeptide(L)'
;MTKTETRLEILDVTLRDGEQTRGVSFSTSEKLNIAKFLLQKLNVDRVEIASARVSKGELETVQKIIEWAETERLTERIEILGFVDGNKTVDWIKDSGAKVLNLLTKGSLHHLEKQLNKTPKEFFADVSFVVEYAIKKGLKINVYLEDWSNGFRNSPDYVLSLVEHLSKERIERVFLPDTLGVLSPEETFQGVDSLVQKYPNLRFEFHGHNDYDLAVANSLQAIRAGVKGLHASMNGLGERAGNTPLEALVTAIHDKTRAKTNVNELAITEASRLVEVFSGKRISANRPIVGEDVFTQTAGVHADGDKKGNLYANPILPERFGRKRSYALGKLAGKASISENVKQLGMVLSDAVLQKVLERVIELGDQNKLVTPEDLPFIIADVSGRTGEKVLTIKSCNIHSGIGVRPHAQIELEYQGKVHKEISEGDGGYDAFMNALTKITNRLGISIPKLIDYEVRIPPGGKTDALVETRITWSKSLDLEEDQTFKTMGVHPDQTIAAVHATEKMLNQILQPWQT
;
A
#
# COMPACT_ATOMS: atom_id res chain seq x y z
N MET A 1 30.97 17.92 -24.24
CA MET A 1 30.79 18.34 -22.82
C MET A 1 30.15 17.19 -22.06
N THR A 2 30.95 16.50 -21.25
CA THR A 2 30.51 15.47 -20.31
C THR A 2 29.60 16.11 -19.26
N LYS A 3 28.27 16.06 -19.45
CA LYS A 3 27.30 16.55 -18.45
C LYS A 3 27.48 15.72 -17.17
N THR A 4 28.03 16.36 -16.14
CA THR A 4 28.21 15.86 -14.78
C THR A 4 26.89 15.37 -14.20
N GLU A 5 26.92 14.27 -13.45
CA GLU A 5 25.77 13.78 -12.69
C GLU A 5 25.26 14.90 -11.77
N THR A 6 23.98 15.26 -11.90
CA THR A 6 23.36 16.32 -11.10
C THR A 6 22.64 15.67 -9.92
N ARG A 7 23.04 16.00 -8.69
CA ARG A 7 22.33 15.58 -7.47
C ARG A 7 21.13 16.49 -7.25
N LEU A 8 19.95 15.92 -7.12
CA LEU A 8 18.71 16.60 -6.79
C LEU A 8 18.37 16.41 -5.31
N GLU A 9 17.94 17.48 -4.66
CA GLU A 9 17.40 17.41 -3.29
C GLU A 9 15.90 17.10 -3.32
N ILE A 10 15.44 16.24 -2.41
CA ILE A 10 14.03 15.97 -2.17
C ILE A 10 13.60 16.62 -0.86
N LEU A 11 12.63 17.52 -0.93
CA LEU A 11 11.88 18.01 0.22
C LEU A 11 10.58 17.20 0.34
N ASP A 12 10.47 16.40 1.40
CA ASP A 12 9.21 15.75 1.72
C ASP A 12 8.28 16.73 2.47
N VAL A 13 7.06 16.90 1.98
CA VAL A 13 6.04 17.79 2.57
C VAL A 13 4.88 17.01 3.20
N THR A 14 5.03 15.71 3.45
CA THR A 14 3.99 14.82 4.01
C THR A 14 3.42 15.34 5.33
N LEU A 15 4.28 15.90 6.19
CA LEU A 15 3.92 16.29 7.55
C LEU A 15 3.34 17.71 7.68
N ARG A 16 3.44 18.54 6.63
CA ARG A 16 2.85 19.87 6.57
C ARG A 16 1.73 19.93 5.54
N ASP A 17 2.09 19.81 4.26
CA ASP A 17 1.15 19.91 3.16
C ASP A 17 0.31 18.65 3.03
N GLY A 18 0.93 17.48 3.23
CA GLY A 18 0.22 16.21 3.26
C GLY A 18 -0.82 16.11 4.37
N GLU A 19 -0.58 16.77 5.51
CA GLU A 19 -1.56 16.84 6.61
C GLU A 19 -2.80 17.68 6.25
N GLN A 20 -2.71 18.57 5.25
CA GLN A 20 -3.88 19.31 4.75
C GLN A 20 -4.83 18.43 3.92
N THR A 21 -4.48 17.17 3.69
CA THR A 21 -5.41 16.19 3.13
C THR A 21 -6.67 16.10 4.01
N ARG A 22 -7.85 16.22 3.41
CA ARG A 22 -9.12 16.19 4.15
C ARG A 22 -9.23 14.96 5.07
N GLY A 23 -9.33 15.20 6.37
CA GLY A 23 -9.51 14.14 7.38
C GLY A 23 -8.22 13.47 7.83
N VAL A 24 -7.05 14.03 7.49
CA VAL A 24 -5.76 13.67 8.07
C VAL A 24 -5.45 14.66 9.20
N SER A 25 -4.94 14.15 10.31
CA SER A 25 -4.42 14.94 11.42
C SER A 25 -3.48 14.02 12.20
N PHE A 26 -2.20 14.37 12.24
CA PHE A 26 -1.20 13.56 12.93
C PHE A 26 -1.03 14.03 14.38
N SER A 27 -1.01 13.08 15.31
CA SER A 27 -0.52 13.34 16.67
C SER A 27 0.98 13.63 16.67
N THR A 28 1.47 14.24 17.74
CA THR A 28 2.90 14.51 17.95
C THR A 28 3.77 13.26 17.76
N SER A 29 3.34 12.11 18.31
CA SER A 29 4.09 10.85 18.19
C SER A 29 4.11 10.32 16.76
N GLU A 30 3.01 10.46 16.02
CA GLU A 30 2.94 10.05 14.62
C GLU A 30 3.84 10.93 13.76
N LYS A 31 3.78 12.26 13.91
CA LYS A 31 4.68 13.19 13.21
C LYS A 31 6.15 12.87 13.48
N LEU A 32 6.52 12.65 14.74
CA LEU A 32 7.90 12.31 15.11
C LEU A 32 8.36 10.98 14.48
N ASN A 33 7.52 9.95 14.50
CA ASN A 33 7.86 8.65 13.92
C ASN A 33 7.98 8.72 12.39
N ILE A 34 7.09 9.46 11.71
CA ILE A 34 7.19 9.70 10.27
C ILE A 34 8.47 10.49 9.97
N ALA A 35 8.75 11.58 10.68
CA ALA A 35 9.96 12.39 10.46
C ALA A 35 11.25 11.56 10.62
N LYS A 36 11.32 10.74 11.69
CA LYS A 36 12.40 9.76 11.90
C LYS A 36 12.56 8.83 10.70
N PHE A 37 11.46 8.22 10.26
CA PHE A 37 11.48 7.27 9.17
C PHE A 37 11.94 7.93 7.85
N LEU A 38 11.36 9.08 7.53
CA LEU A 38 11.67 9.85 6.31
C LEU A 38 13.15 10.25 6.27
N LEU A 39 13.72 10.72 7.38
CA LEU A 39 15.09 11.24 7.42
C LEU A 39 16.17 10.16 7.60
N GLN A 40 15.88 9.09 8.35
CA GLN A 40 16.88 8.07 8.71
C GLN A 40 16.81 6.82 7.84
N LYS A 41 15.61 6.38 7.43
CA LYS A 41 15.41 5.12 6.69
C LYS A 41 15.19 5.35 5.21
N LEU A 42 14.23 6.21 4.88
CA LEU A 42 13.97 6.64 3.50
C LEU A 42 15.03 7.61 3.01
N ASN A 43 15.60 8.42 3.91
CA ASN A 43 16.70 9.35 3.67
C ASN A 43 16.39 10.45 2.64
N VAL A 44 15.19 11.05 2.71
CA VAL A 44 14.86 12.29 1.96
C VAL A 44 15.71 13.44 2.46
N ASP A 45 16.16 14.35 1.59
CA ASP A 45 17.12 15.41 2.00
C ASP A 45 16.56 16.30 3.11
N ARG A 46 15.29 16.66 3.05
CA ARG A 46 14.64 17.57 3.99
C ARG A 46 13.17 17.19 4.21
N VAL A 47 12.60 17.63 5.33
CA VAL A 47 11.17 17.47 5.64
C VAL A 47 10.58 18.82 6.07
N GLU A 48 9.41 19.16 5.52
CA GLU A 48 8.60 20.28 5.99
C GLU A 48 7.48 19.75 6.89
N ILE A 49 7.48 20.14 8.17
CA ILE A 49 6.72 19.42 9.20
C ILE A 49 5.54 20.18 9.80
N ALA A 50 5.49 21.49 9.61
CA ALA A 50 4.47 22.35 10.21
C ALA A 50 4.37 23.69 9.50
N SER A 51 3.24 24.37 9.73
CA SER A 51 3.12 25.81 9.48
C SER A 51 3.25 26.56 10.80
N ALA A 52 3.97 27.68 10.78
CA ALA A 52 4.12 28.54 11.93
C ALA A 52 2.74 29.06 12.38
N ARG A 53 2.60 29.27 13.69
CA ARG A 53 1.43 29.92 14.31
C ARG A 53 0.09 29.19 14.15
N VAL A 54 0.09 27.89 13.81
CA VAL A 54 -1.15 27.08 13.73
C VAL A 54 -1.79 26.93 15.11
N SER A 55 -1.05 26.44 16.10
CA SER A 55 -1.55 26.28 17.47
C SER A 55 -0.39 26.14 18.47
N LYS A 56 -0.71 26.17 19.78
CA LYS A 56 0.26 25.85 20.83
C LYS A 56 0.71 24.38 20.76
N GLY A 57 -0.22 23.46 20.49
CA GLY A 57 0.11 22.04 20.35
C GLY A 57 1.02 21.75 19.15
N GLU A 58 0.88 22.54 18.07
CA GLU A 58 1.78 22.45 16.92
C GLU A 58 3.20 22.92 17.29
N LEU A 59 3.32 24.01 18.06
CA LEU A 59 4.61 24.50 18.55
C LEU A 59 5.31 23.45 19.43
N GLU A 60 4.59 22.86 20.38
CA GLU A 60 5.10 21.79 21.26
C GLU A 60 5.51 20.54 20.45
N THR A 61 4.79 20.25 19.37
CA THR A 61 5.12 19.13 18.46
C THR A 61 6.41 19.41 17.69
N VAL A 62 6.58 20.61 17.14
CA VAL A 62 7.81 21.01 16.46
C VAL A 62 9.00 20.98 17.42
N GLN A 63 8.85 21.50 18.65
CA GLN A 63 9.91 21.47 19.66
C GLN A 63 10.41 20.05 19.93
N LYS A 64 9.51 19.07 20.12
CA LYS A 64 9.88 17.67 20.32
C LYS A 64 10.59 17.04 19.11
N ILE A 65 10.20 17.41 17.90
CA ILE A 65 10.86 16.94 16.68
C ILE A 65 12.25 17.57 16.55
N ILE A 66 12.40 18.87 16.88
CA ILE A 66 13.68 19.56 16.88
C ILE A 66 14.62 18.99 17.95
N GLU A 67 14.15 18.74 19.17
CA GLU A 67 14.94 18.10 20.24
C GLU A 67 15.54 16.76 19.78
N TRP A 68 14.73 15.92 19.13
CA TRP A 68 15.23 14.67 18.53
C TRP A 68 16.18 14.95 17.35
N ALA A 69 15.85 15.88 16.46
CA ALA A 69 16.71 16.21 15.33
C ALA A 69 18.07 16.76 15.79
N GLU A 70 18.15 17.44 16.94
CA GLU A 70 19.41 17.89 17.54
C GLU A 70 20.30 16.71 17.95
N THR A 71 19.74 15.66 18.58
CA THR A 71 20.53 14.48 18.96
C THR A 71 21.11 13.75 17.75
N GLU A 72 20.43 13.82 16.61
CA GLU A 72 20.84 13.20 15.34
C GLU A 72 21.61 14.16 14.40
N ARG A 73 21.79 15.43 14.77
CA ARG A 73 22.37 16.49 13.93
C ARG A 73 21.61 16.72 12.61
N LEU A 74 20.30 16.65 12.66
CA LEU A 74 19.37 16.78 11.53
C LEU A 74 18.53 18.07 11.56
N THR A 75 18.76 19.00 12.48
CA THR A 75 17.94 20.23 12.63
C THR A 75 17.83 21.08 11.38
N GLU A 76 18.91 21.17 10.60
CA GLU A 76 18.97 21.89 9.32
C GLU A 76 18.16 21.21 8.20
N ARG A 77 17.71 19.95 8.42
CA ARG A 77 16.85 19.21 7.49
C ARG A 77 15.36 19.32 7.84
N ILE A 78 15.03 20.02 8.94
CA ILE A 78 13.67 20.31 9.35
C ILE A 78 13.31 21.73 8.91
N GLU A 79 12.29 21.86 8.08
CA GLU A 79 11.80 23.15 7.57
C GLU A 79 10.38 23.44 8.07
N ILE A 80 10.09 24.72 8.27
CA ILE A 80 8.80 25.21 8.75
C ILE A 80 8.26 26.25 7.78
N LEU A 81 7.00 26.07 7.34
CA LEU A 81 6.31 27.06 6.53
C LEU A 81 5.99 28.29 7.38
N GLY A 82 6.25 29.47 6.86
CA GLY A 82 5.95 30.74 7.51
C GLY A 82 5.35 31.77 6.57
N PHE A 83 4.95 32.93 7.10
CA PHE A 83 4.19 33.93 6.35
C PHE A 83 4.85 35.31 6.39
N VAL A 84 4.53 36.16 5.42
CA VAL A 84 4.94 37.58 5.40
C VAL A 84 4.06 38.35 6.41
N ASP A 85 4.42 38.30 7.69
CA ASP A 85 3.63 38.82 8.81
C ASP A 85 4.43 39.64 9.84
N GLY A 86 5.51 40.29 9.36
CA GLY A 86 6.43 41.05 10.19
C GLY A 86 7.37 40.12 10.96
N ASN A 87 7.47 40.28 12.27
CA ASN A 87 8.36 39.48 13.11
C ASN A 87 7.73 38.17 13.61
N LYS A 88 6.40 38.02 13.52
CA LYS A 88 5.64 36.98 14.25
C LYS A 88 6.02 35.57 13.84
N THR A 89 6.08 35.27 12.54
CA THR A 89 6.51 33.97 12.03
C THR A 89 7.95 33.65 12.45
N VAL A 90 8.84 34.63 12.33
CA VAL A 90 10.28 34.44 12.64
C VAL A 90 10.48 34.16 14.13
N ASP A 91 9.81 34.93 15.00
CA ASP A 91 9.89 34.72 16.44
C ASP A 91 9.32 33.34 16.82
N TRP A 92 8.21 32.91 16.22
CA TRP A 92 7.64 31.57 16.45
C TRP A 92 8.59 30.44 16.05
N ILE A 93 9.24 30.54 14.88
CA ILE A 93 10.19 29.52 14.41
C ILE A 93 11.44 29.50 15.30
N LYS A 94 11.88 30.67 15.78
CA LYS A 94 12.96 30.74 16.75
C LYS A 94 12.59 30.05 18.06
N ASP A 95 11.40 30.29 18.57
CA ASP A 95 10.90 29.70 19.82
C ASP A 95 10.68 28.18 19.70
N SER A 96 10.46 27.66 18.48
CA SER A 96 10.37 26.22 18.22
C SER A 96 11.74 25.52 18.15
N GLY A 97 12.84 26.29 18.07
CA GLY A 97 14.20 25.79 17.92
C GLY A 97 14.62 25.47 16.48
N ALA A 98 13.68 25.53 15.53
CA ALA A 98 13.94 25.27 14.12
C ALA A 98 14.90 26.30 13.51
N LYS A 99 15.63 25.89 12.46
CA LYS A 99 16.68 26.70 11.81
C LYS A 99 16.32 27.20 10.42
N VAL A 100 15.32 26.61 9.79
CA VAL A 100 14.98 26.86 8.39
C VAL A 100 13.53 27.31 8.27
N LEU A 101 13.34 28.50 7.70
CA LEU A 101 12.05 29.09 7.37
C LEU A 101 11.79 28.95 5.87
N ASN A 102 10.64 28.40 5.52
CA ASN A 102 10.09 28.46 4.17
C ASN A 102 9.04 29.58 4.13
N LEU A 103 9.43 30.76 3.65
CA LEU A 103 8.58 31.95 3.64
C LEU A 103 7.58 31.89 2.47
N LEU A 104 6.29 31.85 2.78
CA LEU A 104 5.22 31.88 1.79
C LEU A 104 5.00 33.30 1.26
N THR A 105 5.37 33.53 0.00
CA THR A 105 5.09 34.77 -0.74
C THR A 105 4.09 34.50 -1.87
N LYS A 106 3.65 35.54 -2.60
CA LYS A 106 2.66 35.41 -3.67
C LYS A 106 3.34 35.43 -5.03
N GLY A 107 3.25 34.32 -5.74
CA GLY A 107 3.77 34.12 -7.09
C GLY A 107 2.88 34.67 -8.21
N SER A 108 1.65 35.11 -7.93
CA SER A 108 0.79 35.77 -8.92
C SER A 108 0.30 37.14 -8.46
N LEU A 109 0.20 38.07 -9.42
CA LEU A 109 -0.30 39.42 -9.14
C LEU A 109 -1.74 39.39 -8.64
N HIS A 110 -2.55 38.46 -9.17
CA HIS A 110 -3.93 38.28 -8.76
C HIS A 110 -4.06 37.90 -7.29
N HIS A 111 -3.27 36.92 -6.80
CA HIS A 111 -3.29 36.55 -5.39
C HIS A 111 -2.79 37.70 -4.51
N LEU A 112 -1.73 38.41 -4.92
CA LEU A 112 -1.26 39.57 -4.20
C LEU A 112 -2.36 40.63 -4.03
N GLU A 113 -2.99 41.06 -5.13
CA GLU A 113 -3.99 42.12 -5.12
C GLU A 113 -5.30 41.70 -4.44
N LYS A 114 -5.76 40.47 -4.66
CA LYS A 114 -7.08 40.04 -4.17
C LYS A 114 -7.04 39.48 -2.75
N GLN A 115 -5.97 38.77 -2.38
CA GLN A 115 -5.87 38.17 -1.06
C GLN A 115 -5.22 39.12 -0.04
N LEU A 116 -4.20 39.87 -0.45
CA LEU A 116 -3.47 40.76 0.45
C LEU A 116 -3.83 42.24 0.30
N ASN A 117 -4.47 42.62 -0.82
CA ASN A 117 -4.81 44.01 -1.14
C ASN A 117 -3.59 44.95 -1.07
N LYS A 118 -2.47 44.51 -1.65
CA LYS A 118 -1.19 45.22 -1.65
C LYS A 118 -0.65 45.41 -3.07
N THR A 119 0.14 46.46 -3.26
CA THR A 119 0.93 46.64 -4.48
C THR A 119 2.22 45.81 -4.43
N PRO A 120 2.85 45.49 -5.58
CA PRO A 120 4.13 44.80 -5.61
C PRO A 120 5.22 45.48 -4.78
N LYS A 121 5.28 46.82 -4.83
CA LYS A 121 6.29 47.60 -4.09
C LYS A 121 6.16 47.45 -2.58
N GLU A 122 4.93 47.55 -2.05
CA GLU A 122 4.66 47.37 -0.62
C GLU A 122 5.00 45.94 -0.19
N PHE A 123 4.57 44.95 -0.98
CA PHE A 123 4.80 43.55 -0.66
C PHE A 123 6.28 43.17 -0.70
N PHE A 124 7.06 43.67 -1.64
CA PHE A 124 8.50 43.44 -1.69
C PHE A 124 9.20 44.01 -0.46
N ALA A 125 8.81 45.21 -0.02
CA ALA A 125 9.35 45.79 1.21
C ALA A 125 9.03 44.93 2.46
N ASP A 126 7.82 44.37 2.53
CA ASP A 126 7.45 43.44 3.60
C ASP A 126 8.29 42.15 3.56
N VAL A 127 8.53 41.60 2.36
CA VAL A 127 9.37 40.41 2.18
C VAL A 127 10.80 40.69 2.64
N SER A 128 11.43 41.78 2.19
CA SER A 128 12.78 42.19 2.64
C SER A 128 12.84 42.30 4.16
N PHE A 129 11.85 42.94 4.78
CA PHE A 129 11.80 43.08 6.24
C PHE A 129 11.85 41.72 6.96
N VAL A 130 11.03 40.76 6.51
CA VAL A 130 10.99 39.41 7.11
C VAL A 130 12.31 38.67 6.88
N VAL A 131 12.87 38.76 5.67
CA VAL A 131 14.15 38.15 5.31
C VAL A 131 15.28 38.68 6.19
N GLU A 132 15.45 40.00 6.26
CA GLU A 132 16.47 40.64 7.09
C GLU A 132 16.32 40.27 8.57
N TYR A 133 15.08 40.26 9.08
CA TYR A 133 14.81 39.92 10.47
C TYR A 133 15.14 38.46 10.78
N ALA A 134 14.77 37.52 9.91
CA ALA A 134 15.10 36.10 10.08
C ALA A 134 16.60 35.83 10.01
N ILE A 135 17.33 36.47 9.10
CA ILE A 135 18.80 36.38 9.05
C ILE A 135 19.42 36.93 10.34
N LYS A 136 18.94 38.07 10.86
CA LYS A 136 19.39 38.62 12.14
C LYS A 136 19.13 37.68 13.33
N LYS A 137 18.11 36.82 13.23
CA LYS A 137 17.80 35.79 14.24
C LYS A 137 18.55 34.47 14.01
N GLY A 138 19.36 34.37 12.96
CA GLY A 138 20.16 33.20 12.65
C GLY A 138 19.41 32.08 11.94
N LEU A 139 18.28 32.38 11.28
CA LEU A 139 17.54 31.42 10.46
C LEU A 139 18.06 31.43 9.02
N LYS A 140 18.01 30.27 8.37
CA LYS A 140 18.07 30.15 6.90
C LYS A 140 16.69 30.31 6.32
N ILE A 141 16.62 30.81 5.09
CA ILE A 141 15.34 31.19 4.47
C ILE A 141 15.28 30.66 3.05
N ASN A 142 14.21 29.91 2.77
CA ASN A 142 13.75 29.60 1.43
C ASN A 142 12.45 30.40 1.17
N VAL A 143 12.07 30.59 -0.08
CA VAL A 143 10.89 31.40 -0.45
C VAL A 143 9.97 30.64 -1.40
N TYR A 144 8.70 30.44 -1.01
CA TYR A 144 7.64 29.97 -1.89
C TYR A 144 7.03 31.11 -2.68
N LEU A 145 6.82 30.89 -3.99
CA LEU A 145 6.03 31.77 -4.85
C LEU A 145 4.62 31.19 -5.03
N GLU A 146 3.75 31.25 -4.01
CA GLU A 146 2.41 30.64 -4.06
C GLU A 146 1.61 31.07 -5.30
N ASP A 147 0.99 30.12 -5.99
CA ASP A 147 0.29 30.34 -7.26
C ASP A 147 1.20 30.83 -8.41
N TRP A 148 2.49 30.47 -8.38
CA TRP A 148 3.45 30.78 -9.43
C TRP A 148 2.99 30.31 -10.82
N SER A 149 2.32 29.17 -10.93
CA SER A 149 1.84 28.66 -12.22
C SER A 149 0.89 29.61 -12.94
N ASN A 150 -0.09 30.19 -12.24
CA ASN A 150 -0.95 31.23 -12.81
C ASN A 150 -0.23 32.58 -12.92
N GLY A 151 0.70 32.86 -12.01
CA GLY A 151 1.57 34.02 -12.13
C GLY A 151 2.37 34.04 -13.43
N PHE A 152 2.94 32.90 -13.81
CA PHE A 152 3.67 32.70 -15.05
C PHE A 152 2.78 32.93 -16.28
N ARG A 153 1.55 32.41 -16.28
CA ARG A 153 0.61 32.57 -17.41
C ARG A 153 0.05 33.98 -17.54
N ASN A 154 -0.38 34.57 -16.42
CA ASN A 154 -1.25 35.74 -16.42
C ASN A 154 -0.53 37.02 -16.01
N SER A 155 0.62 36.92 -15.34
CA SER A 155 1.39 38.06 -14.84
C SER A 155 2.91 37.82 -14.89
N PRO A 156 3.49 37.45 -16.04
CA PRO A 156 4.91 37.08 -16.13
C PRO A 156 5.85 38.22 -15.71
N ASP A 157 5.51 39.47 -16.01
CA ASP A 157 6.32 40.63 -15.60
C ASP A 157 6.39 40.80 -14.08
N TYR A 158 5.28 40.51 -13.38
CA TYR A 158 5.25 40.51 -11.92
C TYR A 158 6.15 39.40 -11.36
N VAL A 159 6.04 38.17 -11.88
CA VAL A 159 6.91 37.05 -11.48
C VAL A 159 8.37 37.41 -11.67
N LEU A 160 8.74 37.94 -12.84
CA LEU A 160 10.11 38.35 -13.13
C LEU A 160 10.60 39.44 -12.17
N SER A 161 9.74 40.41 -11.83
CA SER A 161 10.08 41.48 -10.88
C SER A 161 10.26 40.97 -9.44
N LEU A 162 9.45 40.00 -9.01
CA LEU A 162 9.57 39.37 -7.69
C LEU A 162 10.85 38.54 -7.62
N VAL A 163 11.15 37.73 -8.63
CA VAL A 163 12.39 36.93 -8.65
C VAL A 163 13.63 37.83 -8.77
N GLU A 164 13.58 38.90 -9.55
CA GLU A 164 14.65 39.93 -9.62
C GLU A 164 14.89 40.55 -8.23
N HIS A 165 13.83 40.86 -7.50
CA HIS A 165 13.92 41.38 -6.13
C HIS A 165 14.56 40.34 -5.19
N LEU A 166 14.04 39.10 -5.19
CA LEU A 166 14.57 37.98 -4.40
C LEU A 166 16.03 37.64 -4.74
N SER A 167 16.48 37.87 -5.98
CA SER A 167 17.87 37.65 -6.38
C SER A 167 18.89 38.52 -5.65
N LYS A 168 18.44 39.61 -5.02
CA LYS A 168 19.25 40.55 -4.24
C LYS A 168 19.16 40.26 -2.74
N GLU A 169 18.27 39.36 -2.33
CA GLU A 169 18.03 38.99 -0.94
C GLU A 169 18.92 37.82 -0.50
N ARG A 170 19.12 37.68 0.81
CA ARG A 170 19.90 36.59 1.39
C ARG A 170 19.03 35.35 1.62
N ILE A 171 18.65 34.69 0.53
CA ILE A 171 17.84 33.46 0.53
C ILE A 171 18.63 32.28 -0.03
N GLU A 172 18.27 31.07 0.38
CA GLU A 172 18.92 29.83 -0.07
C GLU A 172 18.26 29.25 -1.32
N ARG A 173 16.93 29.33 -1.40
CA ARG A 173 16.12 28.68 -2.46
C ARG A 173 14.87 29.48 -2.80
N VAL A 174 14.44 29.35 -4.05
CA VAL A 174 13.14 29.83 -4.54
C VAL A 174 12.33 28.62 -5.00
N PHE A 175 11.16 28.43 -4.39
CA PHE A 175 10.25 27.35 -4.71
C PHE A 175 9.20 27.83 -5.71
N LEU A 176 8.97 27.01 -6.73
CA LEU A 176 8.04 27.27 -7.82
C LEU A 176 6.85 26.29 -7.70
N PRO A 177 5.82 26.63 -6.91
CA PRO A 177 4.66 25.78 -6.78
C PRO A 177 3.69 25.92 -7.96
N ASP A 178 3.32 24.79 -8.55
CA ASP A 178 2.11 24.66 -9.35
C ASP A 178 0.93 24.38 -8.41
N THR A 179 0.52 25.40 -7.67
CA THR A 179 -0.41 25.32 -6.53
C THR A 179 -1.74 24.62 -6.85
N LEU A 180 -2.22 24.76 -8.08
CA LEU A 180 -3.47 24.16 -8.54
C LEU A 180 -3.25 22.99 -9.52
N GLY A 181 -2.00 22.55 -9.71
CA GLY A 181 -1.65 21.46 -10.63
C GLY A 181 -2.03 21.74 -12.09
N VAL A 182 -2.06 23.00 -12.50
CA VAL A 182 -2.68 23.45 -13.76
C VAL A 182 -1.73 23.45 -14.95
N LEU A 183 -0.41 23.32 -14.74
CA LEU A 183 0.57 23.38 -15.82
C LEU A 183 0.59 22.08 -16.62
N SER A 184 0.72 22.22 -17.94
CA SER A 184 1.18 21.11 -18.77
C SER A 184 2.69 20.87 -18.59
N PRO A 185 3.22 19.71 -19.00
CA PRO A 185 4.66 19.45 -18.97
C PRO A 185 5.46 20.47 -19.77
N GLU A 186 4.97 20.89 -20.94
CA GLU A 186 5.64 21.90 -21.77
C GLU A 186 5.69 23.27 -21.08
N GLU A 187 4.57 23.73 -20.52
CA GLU A 187 4.53 24.99 -19.77
C GLU A 187 5.42 24.94 -18.53
N THR A 188 5.49 23.80 -17.85
CA THR A 188 6.41 23.60 -16.71
C THR A 188 7.85 23.79 -17.16
N PHE A 189 8.25 23.18 -18.29
CA PHE A 189 9.60 23.38 -18.85
C PHE A 189 9.85 24.87 -19.15
N GLN A 190 8.95 25.52 -19.89
CA GLN A 190 9.11 26.91 -20.32
C GLN A 190 9.19 27.88 -19.13
N GLY A 191 8.27 27.75 -18.16
CA GLY A 191 8.23 28.61 -16.99
C GLY A 191 9.47 28.47 -16.13
N VAL A 192 9.90 27.23 -15.84
CA VAL A 192 11.10 26.98 -15.04
C VAL A 192 12.36 27.41 -15.79
N ASP A 193 12.51 27.05 -17.06
CA ASP A 193 13.71 27.37 -17.86
C ASP A 193 13.88 28.89 -17.98
N SER A 194 12.79 29.64 -18.18
CA SER A 194 12.85 31.10 -18.26
C SER A 194 13.45 31.76 -17.00
N LEU A 195 13.20 31.19 -15.82
CA LEU A 195 13.73 31.68 -14.55
C LEU A 195 15.16 31.18 -14.31
N VAL A 196 15.43 29.90 -14.57
CA VAL A 196 16.75 29.29 -14.38
C VAL A 196 17.80 29.93 -15.30
N GLN A 197 17.47 30.18 -16.58
CA GLN A 197 18.39 30.83 -17.51
C GLN A 197 18.67 32.29 -17.15
N LYS A 198 17.64 33.01 -16.68
CA LYS A 198 17.77 34.43 -16.34
C LYS A 198 18.49 34.66 -15.01
N TYR A 199 18.28 33.77 -14.04
CA TYR A 199 18.84 33.87 -12.69
C TYR A 199 19.64 32.61 -12.31
N PRO A 200 20.76 32.31 -13.00
CA PRO A 200 21.51 31.06 -12.83
C PRO A 200 22.15 30.89 -11.45
N ASN A 201 22.30 31.98 -10.69
CA ASN A 201 22.82 31.96 -9.33
C ASN A 201 21.76 31.60 -8.28
N LEU A 202 20.47 31.66 -8.63
CA LEU A 202 19.40 31.24 -7.74
C LEU A 202 19.17 29.74 -7.83
N ARG A 203 18.88 29.15 -6.68
CA ARG A 203 18.54 27.73 -6.58
C ARG A 203 17.02 27.57 -6.63
N PHE A 204 16.52 27.15 -7.79
CA PHE A 204 15.10 26.87 -7.98
C PHE A 204 14.75 25.42 -7.64
N GLU A 205 13.61 25.23 -6.99
CA GLU A 205 13.00 23.91 -6.73
C GLU A 205 11.53 23.94 -7.14
N PHE A 206 11.00 22.79 -7.58
CA PHE A 206 9.64 22.70 -8.10
C PHE A 206 8.73 21.93 -7.15
N HIS A 207 7.51 22.43 -6.98
CA HIS A 207 6.49 21.85 -6.11
C HIS A 207 5.20 21.64 -6.92
N GLY A 208 4.96 20.41 -7.37
CA GLY A 208 3.80 20.10 -8.21
C GLY A 208 2.62 19.54 -7.41
N HIS A 209 1.43 20.10 -7.59
CA HIS A 209 0.16 19.45 -7.24
C HIS A 209 -0.36 18.59 -8.40
N ASN A 210 -1.25 17.65 -8.08
CA ASN A 210 -1.65 16.56 -8.97
C ASN A 210 -3.10 16.65 -9.48
N ASP A 211 -3.70 17.84 -9.53
CA ASP A 211 -5.10 18.05 -9.93
C ASP A 211 -5.45 17.47 -11.33
N TYR A 212 -4.49 17.44 -12.26
CA TYR A 212 -4.63 16.82 -13.60
C TYR A 212 -3.87 15.48 -13.75
N ASP A 213 -3.34 14.93 -12.66
CA ASP A 213 -2.48 13.74 -12.65
C ASP A 213 -1.17 13.88 -13.46
N LEU A 214 -0.66 15.11 -13.54
CA LEU A 214 0.54 15.46 -14.32
C LEU A 214 1.77 15.78 -13.45
N ALA A 215 1.67 15.70 -12.12
CA ALA A 215 2.69 16.24 -11.21
C ALA A 215 4.07 15.58 -11.37
N VAL A 216 4.12 14.26 -11.60
CA VAL A 216 5.38 13.53 -11.89
C VAL A 216 5.95 13.95 -13.23
N ALA A 217 5.12 14.07 -14.27
CA ALA A 217 5.56 14.48 -15.61
C ALA A 217 6.11 15.92 -15.59
N ASN A 218 5.41 16.83 -14.92
CA ASN A 218 5.83 18.22 -14.71
C ASN A 218 7.16 18.28 -13.94
N SER A 219 7.31 17.47 -12.88
CA SER A 219 8.58 17.37 -12.14
C SER A 219 9.74 16.94 -13.04
N LEU A 220 9.56 15.97 -13.94
CA LEU A 220 10.60 15.58 -14.90
C LEU A 220 10.96 16.72 -15.87
N GLN A 221 10.00 17.55 -16.26
CA GLN A 221 10.26 18.73 -17.09
C GLN A 221 10.98 19.83 -16.31
N ALA A 222 10.65 20.05 -15.04
CA ALA A 222 11.39 20.95 -14.16
C ALA A 222 12.86 20.53 -14.02
N ILE A 223 13.15 19.23 -13.89
CA ILE A 223 14.52 18.70 -13.90
C ILE A 223 15.24 19.05 -15.21
N ARG A 224 14.57 18.85 -16.35
CA ARG A 224 15.13 19.17 -17.67
C ARG A 224 15.44 20.67 -17.81
N ALA A 225 14.61 21.53 -17.22
CA ALA A 225 14.78 22.98 -17.17
C ALA A 225 15.84 23.43 -16.15
N GLY A 226 16.29 22.54 -15.26
CA GLY A 226 17.49 22.76 -14.45
C GLY A 226 17.26 23.05 -12.96
N VAL A 227 16.07 22.76 -12.41
CA VAL A 227 15.84 22.82 -10.96
C VAL A 227 16.86 21.97 -10.20
N LYS A 228 17.10 22.34 -8.94
CA LYS A 228 18.04 21.64 -8.04
C LYS A 228 17.34 20.78 -6.98
N GLY A 229 16.03 20.89 -6.87
CA GLY A 229 15.23 20.09 -5.96
C GLY A 229 13.78 19.99 -6.36
N LEU A 230 13.09 19.04 -5.74
CA LEU A 230 11.69 18.72 -5.98
C LEU A 230 10.99 18.47 -4.66
N HIS A 231 9.73 18.90 -4.57
CA HIS A 231 8.90 18.68 -3.39
C HIS A 231 7.91 17.56 -3.69
N ALA A 232 7.72 16.66 -2.73
CA ALA A 232 6.82 15.53 -2.87
C ALA A 232 6.26 15.12 -1.51
N SER A 233 5.21 14.31 -1.52
CA SER A 233 4.72 13.67 -0.30
C SER A 233 4.57 12.18 -0.51
N MET A 234 4.77 11.42 0.56
CA MET A 234 4.45 9.99 0.57
C MET A 234 2.98 9.78 0.25
N ASN A 235 2.70 8.82 -0.62
CA ASN A 235 1.35 8.48 -1.07
C ASN A 235 0.62 9.64 -1.76
N GLY A 236 1.33 10.70 -2.16
CA GLY A 236 0.75 11.88 -2.81
C GLY A 236 -0.26 12.61 -1.92
N LEU A 237 -0.12 12.55 -0.59
CA LEU A 237 -0.95 13.33 0.32
C LEU A 237 -0.82 14.85 0.04
N GLY A 238 -1.92 15.58 0.18
CA GLY A 238 -1.98 17.03 0.02
C GLY A 238 -3.43 17.51 -0.16
N GLU A 239 -3.59 18.80 -0.37
CA GLU A 239 -4.90 19.37 -0.71
C GLU A 239 -5.45 18.78 -2.02
N ARG A 240 -6.78 18.61 -2.10
CA ARG A 240 -7.53 18.16 -3.30
C ARG A 240 -7.03 16.81 -3.84
N ALA A 241 -6.36 16.81 -4.99
CA ALA A 241 -5.76 15.63 -5.62
C ALA A 241 -4.34 15.32 -5.08
N GLY A 242 -3.83 16.17 -4.21
CA GLY A 242 -2.58 15.96 -3.49
C GLY A 242 -1.35 16.52 -4.19
N ASN A 243 -0.19 16.21 -3.60
CA ASN A 243 1.12 16.57 -4.12
C ASN A 243 1.66 15.54 -5.11
N THR A 244 2.79 15.87 -5.73
CA THR A 244 3.60 14.90 -6.46
C THR A 244 3.91 13.69 -5.55
N PRO A 245 3.55 12.47 -5.95
CA PRO A 245 3.76 11.28 -5.12
C PRO A 245 5.24 10.88 -5.08
N LEU A 246 5.83 10.86 -3.88
CA LEU A 246 7.27 10.67 -3.67
C LEU A 246 7.76 9.35 -4.25
N GLU A 247 7.06 8.25 -4.01
CA GLU A 247 7.44 6.92 -4.45
C GLU A 247 7.55 6.81 -5.98
N ALA A 248 6.60 7.39 -6.71
CA ALA A 248 6.59 7.38 -8.16
C ALA A 248 7.61 8.39 -8.72
N LEU A 249 7.73 9.55 -8.07
CA LEU A 249 8.69 10.59 -8.46
C LEU A 249 10.13 10.08 -8.40
N VAL A 250 10.56 9.55 -7.26
CA VAL A 250 11.93 9.06 -7.06
C VAL A 250 12.27 7.96 -8.06
N THR A 251 11.34 7.01 -8.25
CA THR A 251 11.51 5.94 -9.25
C THR A 251 11.67 6.52 -10.66
N ALA A 252 10.82 7.47 -11.04
CA ALA A 252 10.89 8.11 -12.35
C ALA A 252 12.17 8.92 -12.55
N ILE A 253 12.67 9.60 -11.51
CA ILE A 253 13.96 10.33 -11.54
C ILE A 253 15.09 9.35 -11.86
N HIS A 254 15.21 8.28 -11.09
CA HIS A 254 16.31 7.31 -11.25
C HIS A 254 16.24 6.54 -12.57
N ASP A 255 15.04 6.28 -13.09
CA ASP A 255 14.88 5.46 -14.31
C ASP A 255 14.85 6.27 -15.60
N LYS A 256 14.38 7.54 -15.56
CA LYS A 256 14.13 8.36 -16.75
C LYS A 256 15.08 9.55 -16.87
N THR A 257 15.91 9.80 -15.86
CA THR A 257 16.89 10.89 -15.89
C THR A 257 18.28 10.39 -15.52
N ARG A 258 19.28 11.29 -15.58
CA ARG A 258 20.63 11.02 -15.05
C ARG A 258 20.85 11.63 -13.66
N ALA A 259 19.79 12.17 -13.06
CA ALA A 259 19.87 12.77 -11.74
C ALA A 259 19.86 11.70 -10.65
N LYS A 260 20.54 11.99 -9.55
CA LYS A 260 20.58 11.13 -8.37
C LYS A 260 19.89 11.82 -7.20
N THR A 261 19.25 11.03 -6.35
CA THR A 261 18.70 11.48 -5.06
C THR A 261 19.35 10.70 -3.92
N ASN A 262 19.12 11.13 -2.68
CA ASN A 262 19.56 10.39 -1.49
C ASN A 262 18.57 9.29 -1.06
N VAL A 263 17.42 9.22 -1.71
CA VAL A 263 16.30 8.40 -1.28
C VAL A 263 16.66 6.93 -1.42
N ASN A 264 16.53 6.20 -0.31
CA ASN A 264 16.68 4.76 -0.23
C ASN A 264 15.39 4.08 -0.68
N GLU A 265 15.35 3.66 -1.95
CA GLU A 265 14.16 3.05 -2.55
C GLU A 265 13.69 1.79 -1.82
N LEU A 266 14.59 1.04 -1.16
CA LEU A 266 14.25 -0.14 -0.38
C LEU A 266 13.26 0.15 0.76
N ALA A 267 13.26 1.38 1.28
CA ALA A 267 12.41 1.81 2.39
C ALA A 267 11.06 2.41 1.93
N ILE A 268 10.82 2.58 0.63
CA ILE A 268 9.63 3.26 0.09
C ILE A 268 8.32 2.58 0.53
N THR A 269 8.24 1.25 0.42
CA THR A 269 7.00 0.53 0.78
C THR A 269 6.68 0.65 2.27
N GLU A 270 7.70 0.59 3.12
CA GLU A 270 7.51 0.72 4.57
C GLU A 270 7.12 2.16 4.94
N ALA A 271 7.75 3.17 4.33
CA ALA A 271 7.34 4.57 4.49
C ALA A 271 5.87 4.78 4.07
N SER A 272 5.49 4.21 2.93
CA SER A 272 4.12 4.30 2.40
C SER A 272 3.10 3.68 3.35
N ARG A 273 3.39 2.49 3.89
CA ARG A 273 2.53 1.82 4.89
C ARG A 273 2.45 2.59 6.19
N LEU A 274 3.57 3.13 6.69
CA LEU A 274 3.58 3.94 7.91
C LEU A 274 2.66 5.16 7.77
N VAL A 275 2.76 5.86 6.64
CA VAL A 275 1.93 7.03 6.33
C VAL A 275 0.48 6.63 6.10
N GLU A 276 0.18 5.53 5.40
CA GLU A 276 -1.18 5.00 5.23
C GLU A 276 -1.85 4.70 6.59
N VAL A 277 -1.13 4.05 7.51
CA VAL A 277 -1.64 3.73 8.85
C VAL A 277 -1.94 4.98 9.66
N PHE A 278 -0.99 5.92 9.76
CA PHE A 278 -1.18 7.12 10.60
C PHE A 278 -2.09 8.17 9.97
N SER A 279 -2.16 8.26 8.64
CA SER A 279 -3.10 9.18 7.98
C SER A 279 -4.52 8.63 7.92
N GLY A 280 -4.70 7.32 8.08
CA GLY A 280 -5.96 6.62 7.83
C GLY A 280 -6.40 6.65 6.36
N LYS A 281 -5.52 7.07 5.44
CA LYS A 281 -5.80 7.14 4.00
C LYS A 281 -5.26 5.91 3.29
N ARG A 282 -6.16 5.00 2.95
CA ARG A 282 -5.82 3.83 2.14
C ARG A 282 -5.35 4.24 0.75
N ILE A 283 -4.30 3.58 0.27
CA ILE A 283 -3.87 3.70 -1.13
C ILE A 283 -4.68 2.76 -2.02
N SER A 284 -4.78 3.09 -3.31
CA SER A 284 -5.39 2.16 -4.28
C SER A 284 -4.47 0.97 -4.53
N ALA A 285 -5.06 -0.22 -4.76
CA ALA A 285 -4.30 -1.43 -5.02
C ALA A 285 -3.42 -1.33 -6.28
N ASN A 286 -3.83 -0.52 -7.25
CA ASN A 286 -3.08 -0.25 -8.48
C ASN A 286 -2.16 1.00 -8.40
N ARG A 287 -1.98 1.61 -7.22
CA ARG A 287 -1.13 2.79 -7.05
C ARG A 287 0.31 2.48 -7.47
N PRO A 288 0.95 3.26 -8.36
CA PRO A 288 2.32 2.98 -8.81
C PRO A 288 3.30 2.73 -7.66
N ILE A 289 4.20 1.75 -7.85
CA ILE A 289 5.25 1.33 -6.90
C ILE A 289 4.74 0.64 -5.64
N VAL A 290 3.82 1.25 -4.90
CA VAL A 290 3.44 0.82 -3.54
C VAL A 290 2.13 0.04 -3.47
N GLY A 291 1.28 0.10 -4.51
CA GLY A 291 0.01 -0.62 -4.57
C GLY A 291 0.16 -2.13 -4.58
N GLU A 292 -0.77 -2.84 -3.95
CA GLU A 292 -0.76 -4.31 -3.82
C GLU A 292 -0.62 -5.04 -5.17
N ASP A 293 -1.25 -4.53 -6.22
CA ASP A 293 -1.34 -5.17 -7.54
C ASP A 293 -0.10 -4.95 -8.42
N VAL A 294 0.72 -3.93 -8.14
CA VAL A 294 1.78 -3.45 -9.05
C VAL A 294 2.81 -4.53 -9.41
N PHE A 295 3.04 -5.50 -8.52
CA PHE A 295 4.00 -6.58 -8.70
C PHE A 295 3.35 -7.95 -8.87
N THR A 296 2.04 -7.99 -9.13
CA THR A 296 1.28 -9.23 -9.27
C THR A 296 0.96 -9.49 -10.73
N GLN A 297 1.45 -10.61 -11.26
CA GLN A 297 1.09 -11.07 -12.60
C GLN A 297 -0.15 -11.97 -12.54
N THR A 298 -1.19 -11.60 -13.30
CA THR A 298 -2.47 -12.32 -13.32
C THR A 298 -2.62 -13.23 -14.52
N ALA A 299 -2.10 -12.85 -15.68
CA ALA A 299 -2.25 -13.61 -16.92
C ALA A 299 -1.17 -14.70 -17.04
N GLY A 300 -1.57 -15.96 -17.16
CA GLY A 300 -0.65 -17.09 -17.33
C GLY A 300 0.30 -16.96 -18.55
N VAL A 301 -0.11 -16.23 -19.59
CA VAL A 301 0.73 -15.92 -20.76
C VAL A 301 1.92 -15.01 -20.42
N HIS A 302 1.77 -14.10 -19.45
CA HIS A 302 2.87 -13.24 -19.01
C HIS A 302 3.87 -14.03 -18.16
N ALA A 303 3.38 -14.90 -17.27
CA ALA A 303 4.23 -15.77 -16.47
C ALA A 303 5.03 -16.78 -17.34
N ASP A 304 4.40 -17.34 -18.37
CA ASP A 304 5.08 -18.21 -19.35
C ASP A 304 6.13 -17.45 -20.17
N GLY A 305 5.81 -16.23 -20.63
CA GLY A 305 6.76 -15.36 -21.33
C GLY A 305 7.97 -14.97 -20.48
N ASP A 306 7.77 -14.68 -19.20
CA ASP A 306 8.86 -14.41 -18.26
C ASP A 306 9.74 -15.64 -18.03
N LYS A 307 9.14 -16.83 -17.87
CA LYS A 307 9.91 -18.08 -17.74
C LYS A 307 10.76 -18.38 -18.97
N LYS A 308 10.28 -18.05 -20.16
CA LYS A 308 10.96 -18.35 -21.44
C LYS A 308 12.06 -17.36 -21.79
N GLY A 309 11.98 -16.12 -21.34
CA GLY A 309 12.95 -15.10 -21.72
C GLY A 309 12.85 -13.77 -21.00
N ASN A 310 12.20 -13.71 -19.83
CA ASN A 310 12.03 -12.49 -19.05
C ASN A 310 11.36 -11.36 -19.86
N LEU A 311 10.41 -11.73 -20.75
CA LEU A 311 9.86 -10.85 -21.78
C LEU A 311 9.01 -9.69 -21.22
N TYR A 312 8.42 -9.88 -20.04
CA TYR A 312 7.61 -8.88 -19.35
C TYR A 312 8.35 -8.30 -18.13
N ALA A 313 9.68 -8.42 -18.12
CA ALA A 313 10.51 -7.81 -17.10
C ALA A 313 10.43 -6.29 -17.13
N ASN A 314 10.10 -5.73 -15.98
CA ASN A 314 10.15 -4.29 -15.74
C ASN A 314 11.39 -3.99 -14.86
N PRO A 315 12.18 -2.94 -15.16
CA PRO A 315 13.22 -2.42 -14.26
C PRO A 315 12.70 -2.10 -12.84
N ILE A 316 11.40 -1.84 -12.72
CA ILE A 316 10.68 -1.70 -11.45
C ILE A 316 10.47 -3.12 -10.87
N LEU A 317 11.48 -3.61 -10.16
CA LEU A 317 11.44 -4.89 -9.44
C LEU A 317 10.91 -4.69 -8.01
N PRO A 318 10.09 -5.60 -7.45
CA PRO A 318 9.59 -5.43 -6.08
C PRO A 318 10.71 -5.39 -5.03
N GLU A 319 11.80 -6.15 -5.24
CA GLU A 319 12.92 -6.22 -4.31
C GLU A 319 13.62 -4.87 -4.15
N ARG A 320 13.60 -4.04 -5.21
CA ARG A 320 14.11 -2.66 -5.20
C ARG A 320 13.36 -1.76 -4.20
N PHE A 321 12.12 -2.09 -3.90
CA PHE A 321 11.23 -1.32 -3.02
C PHE A 321 10.90 -2.05 -1.71
N GLY A 322 11.72 -3.03 -1.32
CA GLY A 322 11.52 -3.79 -0.08
C GLY A 322 10.32 -4.75 -0.13
N ARG A 323 9.88 -5.14 -1.34
CA ARG A 323 8.77 -6.08 -1.57
C ARG A 323 9.29 -7.40 -2.15
N LYS A 324 8.40 -8.38 -2.23
CA LYS A 324 8.62 -9.65 -2.91
C LYS A 324 7.63 -9.78 -4.08
N ARG A 325 8.01 -10.49 -5.14
CA ARG A 325 7.09 -10.89 -6.20
C ARG A 325 6.01 -11.82 -5.66
N SER A 326 4.76 -11.53 -6.00
CA SER A 326 3.60 -12.40 -5.75
C SER A 326 2.99 -12.82 -7.08
N TYR A 327 2.45 -14.03 -7.15
CA TYR A 327 1.76 -14.52 -8.34
C TYR A 327 0.31 -14.79 -7.98
N ALA A 328 -0.63 -14.26 -8.76
CA ALA A 328 -2.04 -14.40 -8.43
C ALA A 328 -2.50 -15.86 -8.46
N LEU A 329 -3.35 -16.22 -7.50
CA LEU A 329 -4.01 -17.52 -7.40
C LEU A 329 -5.51 -17.30 -7.63
N GLY A 330 -6.00 -17.70 -8.79
CA GLY A 330 -7.40 -17.53 -9.18
C GLY A 330 -7.67 -18.06 -10.58
N LYS A 331 -8.79 -17.69 -11.19
CA LYS A 331 -9.25 -18.25 -12.48
C LYS A 331 -8.27 -18.11 -13.65
N LEU A 332 -7.41 -17.09 -13.61
CA LEU A 332 -6.40 -16.81 -14.64
C LEU A 332 -5.02 -17.41 -14.34
N ALA A 333 -4.88 -18.09 -13.19
CA ALA A 333 -3.62 -18.71 -12.79
C ALA A 333 -3.22 -19.78 -13.83
N GLY A 334 -1.93 -19.81 -14.15
CA GLY A 334 -1.34 -20.88 -14.93
C GLY A 334 -0.55 -21.85 -14.05
N LYS A 335 -0.14 -22.97 -14.64
CA LYS A 335 0.75 -23.96 -13.99
C LYS A 335 2.01 -23.32 -13.40
N ALA A 336 2.58 -22.33 -14.11
CA ALA A 336 3.74 -21.58 -13.65
C ALA A 336 3.45 -20.76 -12.37
N SER A 337 2.30 -20.08 -12.29
CA SER A 337 1.89 -19.28 -11.12
C SER A 337 1.72 -20.14 -9.86
N ILE A 338 1.10 -21.33 -10.00
CA ILE A 338 0.97 -22.28 -8.89
C ILE A 338 2.36 -22.78 -8.45
N SER A 339 3.20 -23.16 -9.41
CA SER A 339 4.54 -23.67 -9.13
C SER A 339 5.40 -22.67 -8.36
N GLU A 340 5.33 -21.38 -8.69
CA GLU A 340 6.15 -20.37 -8.02
C GLU A 340 5.66 -20.05 -6.61
N ASN A 341 4.34 -19.96 -6.39
CA ASN A 341 3.81 -19.80 -5.03
C ASN A 341 4.14 -21.01 -4.12
N VAL A 342 4.01 -22.23 -4.63
CA VAL A 342 4.36 -23.45 -3.88
C VAL A 342 5.85 -23.48 -3.53
N LYS A 343 6.71 -23.05 -4.45
CA LYS A 343 8.15 -22.91 -4.23
C LYS A 343 8.48 -21.84 -3.17
N GLN A 344 7.76 -20.72 -3.15
CA GLN A 344 7.90 -19.70 -2.10
C GLN A 344 7.54 -20.21 -0.71
N LEU A 345 6.67 -21.23 -0.61
CA LEU A 345 6.34 -21.93 0.63
C LEU A 345 7.35 -23.05 0.98
N GLY A 346 8.41 -23.23 0.19
CA GLY A 346 9.42 -24.28 0.41
C GLY A 346 8.96 -25.69 0.05
N MET A 347 7.87 -25.83 -0.73
CA MET A 347 7.32 -27.12 -1.14
C MET A 347 7.73 -27.48 -2.58
N VAL A 348 7.80 -28.78 -2.86
CA VAL A 348 7.98 -29.32 -4.22
C VAL A 348 6.88 -30.35 -4.47
N LEU A 349 6.09 -30.14 -5.53
CA LEU A 349 4.99 -31.03 -5.91
C LEU A 349 5.30 -31.73 -7.23
N SER A 350 4.79 -32.94 -7.41
CA SER A 350 4.80 -33.61 -8.72
C SER A 350 3.88 -32.89 -9.70
N ASP A 351 4.15 -33.01 -11.00
CA ASP A 351 3.35 -32.39 -12.05
C ASP A 351 1.86 -32.78 -11.98
N ALA A 352 1.57 -34.03 -11.59
CA ALA A 352 0.22 -34.55 -11.45
C ALA A 352 -0.54 -33.88 -10.29
N VAL A 353 0.12 -33.64 -9.15
CA VAL A 353 -0.50 -32.95 -8.00
C VAL A 353 -0.67 -31.47 -8.33
N LEU A 354 0.33 -30.85 -8.95
CA LEU A 354 0.32 -29.43 -9.31
C LEU A 354 -0.81 -29.10 -10.31
N GLN A 355 -1.12 -30.00 -11.24
CA GLN A 355 -2.27 -29.90 -12.13
C GLN A 355 -3.61 -29.93 -11.36
N LYS A 356 -3.77 -30.84 -10.39
CA LYS A 356 -4.98 -30.90 -9.55
C LYS A 356 -5.14 -29.66 -8.67
N VAL A 357 -4.04 -29.13 -8.14
CA VAL A 357 -4.05 -27.86 -7.39
C VAL A 357 -4.51 -26.72 -8.29
N LEU A 358 -3.97 -26.63 -9.51
CA LEU A 358 -4.36 -25.61 -10.49
C LEU A 358 -5.86 -25.66 -10.79
N GLU A 359 -6.41 -26.85 -11.08
CA GLU A 359 -7.84 -27.04 -11.33
C GLU A 359 -8.69 -26.56 -10.15
N ARG A 360 -8.28 -26.90 -8.92
CA ARG A 360 -9.00 -26.47 -7.71
C ARG A 360 -8.92 -24.96 -7.48
N VAL A 361 -7.77 -24.33 -7.75
CA VAL A 361 -7.61 -22.87 -7.65
C VAL A 361 -8.47 -22.16 -8.70
N ILE A 362 -8.56 -22.69 -9.93
CA ILE A 362 -9.44 -22.14 -10.98
C ILE A 362 -10.90 -22.27 -10.56
N GLU A 363 -11.33 -23.44 -10.07
CA GLU A 363 -12.70 -23.66 -9.60
C GLU A 363 -13.11 -22.70 -8.47
N LEU A 364 -12.22 -22.47 -7.49
CA LEU A 364 -12.44 -21.49 -6.43
C LEU A 364 -12.50 -20.06 -6.99
N GLY A 365 -11.62 -19.73 -7.95
CA GLY A 365 -11.62 -18.43 -8.63
C GLY A 365 -12.88 -18.16 -9.45
N ASP A 366 -13.44 -19.17 -10.12
CA ASP A 366 -14.71 -19.08 -10.87
C ASP A 366 -15.90 -18.82 -9.94
N GLN A 367 -15.79 -19.23 -8.68
CA GLN A 367 -16.77 -18.92 -7.61
C GLN A 367 -16.54 -17.53 -6.97
N ASN A 368 -15.67 -16.69 -7.55
CA ASN A 368 -15.22 -15.41 -6.99
C ASN A 368 -14.60 -15.52 -5.58
N LYS A 369 -14.05 -16.68 -5.22
CA LYS A 369 -13.32 -16.84 -3.95
C LYS A 369 -11.86 -16.39 -4.15
N LEU A 370 -11.39 -15.56 -3.22
CA LEU A 370 -9.99 -15.17 -3.17
C LEU A 370 -9.18 -16.35 -2.64
N VAL A 371 -8.20 -16.81 -3.41
CA VAL A 371 -7.23 -17.81 -2.95
C VAL A 371 -5.93 -17.08 -2.63
N THR A 372 -5.41 -17.28 -1.42
CA THR A 372 -4.12 -16.72 -1.00
C THR A 372 -3.02 -17.79 -0.98
N PRO A 373 -1.73 -17.41 -0.96
CA PRO A 373 -0.65 -18.38 -0.80
C PRO A 373 -0.80 -19.23 0.47
N GLU A 374 -1.37 -18.67 1.54
CA GLU A 374 -1.63 -19.37 2.80
C GLU A 374 -2.74 -20.44 2.68
N ASP A 375 -3.61 -20.34 1.67
CA ASP A 375 -4.62 -21.36 1.36
C ASP A 375 -4.03 -22.57 0.62
N LEU A 376 -2.87 -22.41 -0.04
CA LEU A 376 -2.28 -23.46 -0.88
C LEU A 376 -1.98 -24.77 -0.13
N PRO A 377 -1.39 -24.78 1.08
CA PRO A 377 -1.18 -26.02 1.82
C PRO A 377 -2.48 -26.81 2.03
N PHE A 378 -3.59 -26.13 2.29
CA PHE A 378 -4.90 -26.75 2.48
C PHE A 378 -5.46 -27.31 1.17
N ILE A 379 -5.34 -26.56 0.08
CA ILE A 379 -5.73 -27.04 -1.26
C ILE A 379 -4.90 -28.26 -1.66
N ILE A 380 -3.57 -28.22 -1.44
CA ILE A 380 -2.66 -29.34 -1.71
C ILE A 380 -3.07 -30.56 -0.90
N ALA A 381 -3.35 -30.39 0.38
CA ALA A 381 -3.77 -31.47 1.27
C ALA A 381 -5.10 -32.09 0.81
N ASP A 382 -6.05 -31.27 0.35
CA ASP A 382 -7.33 -31.72 -0.20
C ASP A 382 -7.17 -32.55 -1.49
N VAL A 383 -6.32 -32.10 -2.42
CA VAL A 383 -6.15 -32.76 -3.72
C VAL A 383 -5.18 -33.94 -3.70
N SER A 384 -4.26 -33.99 -2.74
CA SER A 384 -3.26 -35.06 -2.60
C SER A 384 -3.84 -36.35 -2.02
N GLY A 385 -4.98 -36.29 -1.31
CA GLY A 385 -5.67 -37.46 -0.77
C GLY A 385 -6.45 -38.31 -1.79
N ARG A 386 -6.02 -38.39 -3.06
CA ARG A 386 -6.79 -38.98 -4.17
C ARG A 386 -6.06 -40.13 -4.89
N THR A 387 -6.39 -41.38 -4.56
CA THR A 387 -6.14 -42.58 -5.39
C THR A 387 -7.25 -43.64 -5.29
N GLY A 388 -8.53 -43.27 -5.44
CA GLY A 388 -9.61 -44.27 -5.57
C GLY A 388 -10.90 -43.69 -6.15
N GLU A 389 -11.69 -44.54 -6.82
CA GLU A 389 -13.03 -44.20 -7.32
C GLU A 389 -13.98 -43.91 -6.14
N LYS A 390 -14.74 -42.82 -6.22
CA LYS A 390 -15.78 -42.49 -5.23
C LYS A 390 -16.97 -43.42 -5.43
N VAL A 391 -17.25 -44.28 -4.46
CA VAL A 391 -18.40 -45.19 -4.46
C VAL A 391 -19.65 -44.51 -3.86
N LEU A 392 -19.43 -43.46 -3.06
CA LEU A 392 -20.45 -42.69 -2.37
C LEU A 392 -20.21 -41.18 -2.57
N THR A 393 -21.27 -40.41 -2.80
CA THR A 393 -21.21 -38.95 -2.96
C THR A 393 -22.35 -38.27 -2.22
N ILE A 394 -22.06 -37.22 -1.46
CA ILE A 394 -23.09 -36.35 -0.87
C ILE A 394 -23.47 -35.31 -1.94
N LYS A 395 -24.66 -35.43 -2.53
CA LYS A 395 -25.16 -34.56 -3.60
C LYS A 395 -25.61 -33.20 -3.08
N SER A 396 -26.29 -33.20 -1.93
CA SER A 396 -26.72 -31.98 -1.27
C SER A 396 -26.73 -32.18 0.24
N CYS A 397 -26.40 -31.12 0.95
CA CYS A 397 -26.46 -31.05 2.40
C CYS A 397 -26.89 -29.64 2.79
N ASN A 398 -28.09 -29.50 3.33
CA ASN A 398 -28.59 -28.26 3.89
C ASN A 398 -28.58 -28.39 5.41
N ILE A 399 -27.78 -27.56 6.07
CA ILE A 399 -27.65 -27.54 7.53
C ILE A 399 -28.12 -26.18 8.00
N HIS A 400 -29.06 -26.18 8.95
CA HIS A 400 -29.57 -24.98 9.57
C HIS A 400 -29.32 -25.04 11.08
N SER A 401 -28.68 -24.00 11.61
CA SER A 401 -28.39 -23.85 13.04
C SER A 401 -28.36 -22.38 13.42
N GLY A 402 -28.80 -22.03 14.63
CA GLY A 402 -28.80 -20.64 15.11
C GLY A 402 -29.19 -20.52 16.57
N ILE A 403 -29.03 -19.33 17.14
CA ILE A 403 -29.42 -19.04 18.53
C ILE A 403 -30.95 -19.13 18.64
N GLY A 404 -31.46 -20.00 19.52
CA GLY A 404 -32.90 -20.17 19.75
C GLY A 404 -33.62 -21.02 18.69
N VAL A 405 -32.90 -21.66 17.78
CA VAL A 405 -33.46 -22.57 16.76
C VAL A 405 -32.88 -23.96 16.96
N ARG A 406 -33.72 -25.00 16.86
CA ARG A 406 -33.26 -26.39 16.92
C ARG A 406 -32.48 -26.74 15.65
N PRO A 407 -31.19 -27.14 15.74
CA PRO A 407 -30.41 -27.48 14.57
C PRO A 407 -31.00 -28.67 13.82
N HIS A 408 -31.01 -28.60 12.49
CA HIS A 408 -31.42 -29.69 11.62
C HIS A 408 -30.58 -29.76 10.35
N ALA A 409 -30.51 -30.95 9.76
CA ALA A 409 -29.81 -31.21 8.52
C ALA A 409 -30.66 -32.07 7.58
N GLN A 410 -30.76 -31.64 6.32
CA GLN A 410 -31.33 -32.41 5.22
C GLN A 410 -30.20 -32.84 4.29
N ILE A 411 -30.13 -34.15 4.00
CA ILE A 411 -29.06 -34.73 3.19
C ILE A 411 -29.62 -35.50 1.99
N GLU A 412 -28.89 -35.44 0.88
CA GLU A 412 -29.07 -36.28 -0.31
C GLU A 412 -27.76 -37.01 -0.60
N LEU A 413 -27.78 -38.33 -0.42
CA LEU A 413 -26.64 -39.21 -0.57
C LEU A 413 -26.83 -40.11 -1.80
N GLU A 414 -25.87 -40.15 -2.70
CA GLU A 414 -25.82 -41.13 -3.79
C GLU A 414 -24.84 -42.25 -3.43
N TYR A 415 -25.32 -43.49 -3.45
CA TYR A 415 -24.50 -44.70 -3.25
C TYR A 415 -24.88 -45.75 -4.31
N GLN A 416 -23.88 -46.25 -5.04
CA GLN A 416 -24.07 -47.23 -6.13
C GLN A 416 -25.17 -46.81 -7.14
N GLY A 417 -25.24 -45.51 -7.46
CA GLY A 417 -26.23 -44.95 -8.41
C GLY A 417 -27.65 -44.79 -7.87
N LYS A 418 -27.90 -45.06 -6.58
CA LYS A 418 -29.19 -44.81 -5.93
C LYS A 418 -29.11 -43.61 -4.99
N VAL A 419 -30.13 -42.77 -5.05
CA VAL A 419 -30.24 -41.55 -4.22
C VAL A 419 -31.07 -41.83 -2.98
N HIS A 420 -30.53 -41.45 -1.82
CA HIS A 420 -31.14 -41.57 -0.51
C HIS A 420 -31.27 -40.20 0.13
N LYS A 421 -32.45 -39.91 0.70
CA LYS A 421 -32.75 -38.63 1.34
C LYS A 421 -33.13 -38.84 2.80
N GLU A 422 -32.69 -37.94 3.65
CA GLU A 422 -33.05 -37.96 5.06
C GLU A 422 -32.99 -36.57 5.70
N ILE A 423 -33.79 -36.38 6.75
CA ILE A 423 -33.72 -35.21 7.61
C ILE A 423 -33.58 -35.66 9.07
N SER A 424 -32.75 -34.94 9.81
CA SER A 424 -32.64 -35.15 11.25
C SER A 424 -32.32 -33.87 11.99
N GLU A 425 -32.68 -33.84 13.27
CA GLU A 425 -32.29 -32.83 14.23
C GLU A 425 -31.05 -33.31 15.01
N GLY A 426 -30.40 -32.39 15.70
CA GLY A 426 -29.25 -32.66 16.56
C GLY A 426 -28.93 -31.48 17.48
N ASP A 427 -27.91 -31.66 18.32
CA ASP A 427 -27.47 -30.63 19.28
C ASP A 427 -26.66 -29.50 18.60
N GLY A 428 -26.15 -29.77 17.39
CA GLY A 428 -25.47 -28.81 16.52
C GLY A 428 -25.68 -29.17 15.04
N GLY A 429 -25.26 -28.29 14.13
CA GLY A 429 -25.44 -28.51 12.68
C GLY A 429 -24.74 -29.78 12.18
N TYR A 430 -23.52 -30.03 12.62
CA TYR A 430 -22.78 -31.25 12.28
C TYR A 430 -23.37 -32.52 12.92
N ASP A 431 -23.87 -32.42 14.16
CA ASP A 431 -24.54 -33.54 14.84
C ASP A 431 -25.85 -33.93 14.12
N ALA A 432 -26.65 -32.93 13.73
CA ALA A 432 -27.86 -33.15 12.93
C ALA A 432 -27.55 -33.86 11.60
N PHE A 433 -26.45 -33.45 10.94
CA PHE A 433 -25.94 -34.12 9.74
C PHE A 433 -25.56 -35.58 10.01
N MET A 434 -24.80 -35.85 11.07
CA MET A 434 -24.40 -37.21 11.45
C MET A 434 -25.61 -38.09 11.81
N ASN A 435 -26.62 -37.55 12.48
CA ASN A 435 -27.86 -38.27 12.79
C ASN A 435 -28.64 -38.64 11.53
N ALA A 436 -28.77 -37.71 10.57
CA ALA A 436 -29.40 -37.99 9.28
C ALA A 436 -28.61 -39.04 8.48
N LEU A 437 -27.28 -38.91 8.46
CA LEU A 437 -26.37 -39.84 7.79
C LEU A 437 -26.45 -41.24 8.40
N THR A 438 -26.51 -41.34 9.73
CA THR A 438 -26.64 -42.62 10.47
C THR A 438 -27.94 -43.35 10.09
N LYS A 439 -29.06 -42.63 9.96
CA LYS A 439 -30.32 -43.22 9.48
C LYS A 439 -30.21 -43.76 8.05
N ILE A 440 -29.53 -43.05 7.14
CA ILE A 440 -29.30 -43.55 5.77
C ILE A 440 -28.40 -44.78 5.78
N THR A 441 -27.25 -44.69 6.44
CA THR A 441 -26.24 -45.77 6.45
C THR A 441 -26.75 -47.03 7.15
N ASN A 442 -27.53 -46.92 8.21
CA ASN A 442 -28.20 -48.06 8.85
C ASN A 442 -29.14 -48.80 7.87
N ARG A 443 -29.90 -48.08 7.04
CA ARG A 443 -30.75 -48.69 5.99
C ARG A 443 -29.93 -49.39 4.91
N LEU A 444 -28.70 -48.93 4.69
CA LEU A 444 -27.76 -49.49 3.73
C LEU A 444 -26.86 -50.59 4.30
N GLY A 445 -26.96 -50.88 5.61
CA GLY A 445 -26.09 -51.84 6.29
C GLY A 445 -24.63 -51.36 6.43
N ILE A 446 -24.38 -50.06 6.36
CA ILE A 446 -23.05 -49.45 6.49
C ILE A 446 -22.87 -49.00 7.94
N SER A 447 -21.84 -49.50 8.60
CA SER A 447 -21.48 -49.05 9.94
C SER A 447 -20.58 -47.82 9.86
N ILE A 448 -20.95 -46.74 10.55
CA ILE A 448 -20.13 -45.52 10.63
C ILE A 448 -19.11 -45.68 11.78
N PRO A 449 -17.80 -45.54 11.51
CA PRO A 449 -16.75 -45.45 12.51
C PRO A 449 -17.04 -44.41 13.59
N LYS A 450 -16.64 -44.69 14.83
CA LYS A 450 -16.84 -43.75 15.94
C LYS A 450 -15.95 -42.52 15.76
N LEU A 451 -16.52 -41.32 15.86
CA LEU A 451 -15.76 -40.08 15.92
C LEU A 451 -15.02 -40.00 17.26
N ILE A 452 -13.70 -39.85 17.22
CA ILE A 452 -12.82 -39.76 18.40
C ILE A 452 -12.39 -38.32 18.65
N ASP A 453 -12.04 -37.60 17.59
CA ASP A 453 -11.54 -36.23 17.69
C ASP A 453 -11.98 -35.39 16.48
N TYR A 454 -12.14 -34.10 16.69
CA TYR A 454 -12.62 -33.14 15.71
C TYR A 454 -11.85 -31.82 15.85
N GLU A 455 -10.95 -31.56 14.91
CA GLU A 455 -10.13 -30.35 14.87
C GLU A 455 -10.58 -29.44 13.73
N VAL A 456 -10.68 -28.14 14.01
CA VAL A 456 -10.89 -27.10 12.98
C VAL A 456 -9.68 -26.18 12.98
N ARG A 457 -9.11 -25.97 11.80
CA ARG A 457 -7.94 -25.11 11.59
C ARG A 457 -8.23 -24.10 10.48
N ILE A 458 -7.76 -22.88 10.69
CA ILE A 458 -7.81 -21.81 9.70
C ILE A 458 -6.38 -21.40 9.29
N PRO A 459 -6.17 -20.92 8.06
CA PRO A 459 -4.90 -20.37 7.61
C PRO A 459 -4.40 -19.26 8.56
N PRO A 460 -3.07 -19.16 8.78
CA PRO A 460 -2.47 -18.02 9.43
C PRO A 460 -2.87 -16.71 8.73
N GLY A 461 -3.22 -15.67 9.49
CA GLY A 461 -3.62 -14.36 8.94
C GLY A 461 -5.08 -13.96 9.19
N GLY A 462 -5.93 -14.90 9.63
CA GLY A 462 -7.18 -14.59 10.34
C GLY A 462 -8.29 -13.85 9.56
N LYS A 463 -8.41 -14.06 8.24
CA LYS A 463 -9.50 -13.48 7.44
C LYS A 463 -10.82 -14.22 7.68
N THR A 464 -11.94 -13.49 7.69
CA THR A 464 -13.28 -14.03 7.98
C THR A 464 -13.85 -14.93 6.88
N ASP A 465 -13.26 -14.89 5.68
CA ASP A 465 -13.65 -15.64 4.49
C ASP A 465 -12.60 -16.70 4.07
N ALA A 466 -11.62 -16.97 4.93
CA ALA A 466 -10.55 -17.94 4.67
C ALA A 466 -11.10 -19.37 4.51
N LEU A 467 -10.35 -20.22 3.80
CA LEU A 467 -10.65 -21.65 3.79
C LEU A 467 -10.52 -22.23 5.21
N VAL A 468 -11.38 -23.19 5.54
CA VAL A 468 -11.31 -23.91 6.81
C VAL A 468 -10.93 -25.36 6.52
N GLU A 469 -9.97 -25.88 7.27
CA GLU A 469 -9.65 -27.30 7.34
C GLU A 469 -10.37 -27.91 8.55
N THR A 470 -11.17 -28.94 8.30
CA THR A 470 -11.70 -29.79 9.37
C THR A 470 -11.05 -31.15 9.27
N ARG A 471 -10.39 -31.58 10.35
CA ARG A 471 -9.79 -32.90 10.49
C ARG A 471 -10.58 -33.71 11.52
N ILE A 472 -10.96 -34.92 11.15
CA ILE A 472 -11.74 -35.81 12.00
C ILE A 472 -10.98 -37.11 12.17
N THR A 473 -10.80 -37.53 13.42
CA THR A 473 -10.20 -38.83 13.78
C THR A 473 -11.32 -39.82 14.08
N TRP A 474 -11.25 -40.99 13.46
CA TRP A 474 -12.25 -42.04 13.52
C TRP A 474 -11.65 -43.33 14.07
N SER A 475 -12.42 -44.11 14.84
CA SER A 475 -12.06 -45.46 15.30
C SER A 475 -12.89 -46.53 14.61
N LYS A 476 -12.23 -47.59 14.13
CA LYS A 476 -12.88 -48.78 13.52
C LYS A 476 -13.39 -49.78 14.55
N SER A 477 -12.89 -49.76 15.79
CA SER A 477 -13.34 -50.61 16.90
C SER A 477 -14.11 -49.81 17.95
N LEU A 478 -15.03 -50.48 18.66
CA LEU A 478 -15.69 -49.98 19.86
C LEU A 478 -14.72 -49.89 21.06
N ASP A 479 -13.65 -50.69 21.03
CA ASP A 479 -12.58 -50.68 22.02
C ASP A 479 -11.52 -49.64 21.62
N LEU A 480 -11.17 -48.75 22.56
CA LEU A 480 -10.29 -47.58 22.36
C LEU A 480 -8.80 -47.95 22.30
N GLU A 481 -8.41 -48.87 21.43
CA GLU A 481 -6.99 -49.13 21.14
C GLU A 481 -6.49 -48.17 20.04
N GLU A 482 -5.38 -47.46 20.28
CA GLU A 482 -4.82 -46.42 19.38
C GLU A 482 -4.52 -46.94 17.95
N ASP A 483 -4.22 -48.24 17.81
CA ASP A 483 -3.79 -48.88 16.57
C ASP A 483 -4.91 -49.09 15.51
N GLN A 484 -6.16 -48.69 15.78
CA GLN A 484 -7.26 -48.80 14.81
C GLN A 484 -7.91 -47.45 14.42
N THR A 485 -7.24 -46.33 14.72
CA THR A 485 -7.73 -45.00 14.34
C THR A 485 -7.25 -44.59 12.94
N PHE A 486 -8.06 -43.78 12.25
CA PHE A 486 -7.67 -43.15 10.98
C PHE A 486 -8.26 -41.74 10.89
N LYS A 487 -7.65 -40.89 10.06
CA LYS A 487 -8.02 -39.48 9.96
C LYS A 487 -8.52 -39.14 8.57
N THR A 488 -9.58 -38.34 8.52
CA THR A 488 -10.03 -37.70 7.28
C THR A 488 -10.06 -36.20 7.45
N MET A 489 -10.05 -35.51 6.31
CA MET A 489 -9.87 -34.08 6.29
C MET A 489 -10.66 -33.48 5.13
N GLY A 490 -11.39 -32.41 5.39
CA GLY A 490 -12.14 -31.66 4.39
C GLY A 490 -11.80 -30.19 4.46
N VAL A 491 -11.88 -29.53 3.31
CA VAL A 491 -11.56 -28.10 3.17
C VAL A 491 -12.74 -27.38 2.52
N HIS A 492 -13.23 -26.32 3.17
CA HIS A 492 -14.31 -25.46 2.67
C HIS A 492 -14.32 -24.12 3.42
N PRO A 493 -14.80 -23.00 2.84
CA PRO A 493 -14.97 -21.73 3.57
C PRO A 493 -15.94 -21.82 4.77
N ASP A 494 -16.87 -22.77 4.73
CA ASP A 494 -17.78 -23.08 5.84
C ASP A 494 -17.26 -24.29 6.62
N GLN A 495 -17.00 -24.11 7.92
CA GLN A 495 -16.45 -25.14 8.80
C GLN A 495 -17.32 -26.41 8.90
N THR A 496 -18.64 -26.27 8.81
CA THR A 496 -19.57 -27.41 8.90
C THR A 496 -19.56 -28.19 7.59
N ILE A 497 -19.49 -27.49 6.45
CA ILE A 497 -19.37 -28.13 5.14
C ILE A 497 -17.98 -28.77 4.97
N ALA A 498 -16.92 -28.17 5.50
CA ALA A 498 -15.58 -28.78 5.56
C ALA A 498 -15.63 -30.12 6.31
N ALA A 499 -16.38 -30.18 7.41
CA ALA A 499 -16.64 -31.42 8.14
C ALA A 499 -17.42 -32.46 7.32
N VAL A 500 -18.47 -32.03 6.61
CA VAL A 500 -19.25 -32.91 5.70
C VAL A 500 -18.32 -33.54 4.65
N HIS A 501 -17.42 -32.77 4.05
CA HIS A 501 -16.43 -33.28 3.11
C HIS A 501 -15.44 -34.27 3.77
N ALA A 502 -15.00 -34.00 5.01
CA ALA A 502 -14.17 -34.94 5.77
C ALA A 502 -14.90 -36.27 6.02
N THR A 503 -16.20 -36.22 6.32
CA THR A 503 -17.04 -37.40 6.56
C THR A 503 -17.32 -38.18 5.27
N GLU A 504 -17.57 -37.51 4.15
CA GLU A 504 -17.71 -38.18 2.84
C GLU A 504 -16.46 -38.97 2.48
N LYS A 505 -15.27 -38.41 2.75
CA LYS A 505 -13.99 -39.10 2.55
C LYS A 505 -13.88 -40.33 3.45
N MET A 506 -14.32 -40.24 4.71
CA MET A 506 -14.35 -41.38 5.62
C MET A 506 -15.22 -42.51 5.08
N LEU A 507 -16.43 -42.19 4.63
CA LEU A 507 -17.34 -43.18 4.07
C LEU A 507 -16.73 -43.88 2.85
N ASN A 508 -16.10 -43.12 1.95
CA ASN A 508 -15.44 -43.71 0.80
C ASN A 508 -14.23 -44.57 1.19
N GLN A 509 -13.49 -44.21 2.24
CA GLN A 509 -12.36 -45.02 2.73
C GLN A 509 -12.80 -46.36 3.33
N ILE A 510 -13.94 -46.43 4.01
CA ILE A 510 -14.45 -47.70 4.57
C ILE A 510 -15.19 -48.55 3.53
N LEU A 511 -15.66 -47.95 2.44
CA LEU A 511 -16.42 -48.63 1.37
C LEU A 511 -15.55 -49.13 0.22
N GLN A 512 -14.27 -48.74 0.15
CA GLN A 512 -13.34 -49.31 -0.83
C GLN A 512 -12.80 -50.65 -0.33
N PRO A 513 -12.79 -51.71 -1.17
CA PRO A 513 -12.07 -52.94 -0.84
C PRO A 513 -10.58 -52.61 -0.73
N TRP A 514 -9.94 -53.03 0.36
CA TRP A 514 -8.50 -52.93 0.52
C TRP A 514 -7.83 -53.63 -0.67
N GLN A 515 -7.19 -52.87 -1.56
CA GLN A 515 -6.15 -53.44 -2.43
C GLN A 515 -5.02 -53.84 -1.49
N THR A 516 -4.83 -55.15 -1.36
CA THR A 516 -3.73 -55.76 -0.60
C THR A 516 -2.41 -55.59 -1.32
#